data_AF-A0A3P7ITH9-F1
#
_entry.id   AF-A0A3P7ITH9-F1
#
_cell.length_a   1.000
_cell.length_b   1.000
_cell.length_c   1.000
_cell.angle_alpha   90.00
_cell.angle_beta   90.00
_cell.angle_gamma   90.00
#
_symmetry.space_group_name_H-M   'P 1'
#
loop_
_entity.id
_entity.type
_entity.pdbx_description
1 polymer ?
#
loop_
_entity_poly.entity_id
_entity_poly.type
_entity_poly.pdbx_seq_one_letter_code
_entity_poly.pdbx_strand_id
1 'polypeptide(L)'
;MPCYGRACTARARAAKTYIEEKTNSASNTEISRKLAVLQDPNEHFLNCCGLLEVPVQCLAMCTFDGYNSSSVHSVLGMTSTCPVTALPHIHFCAARGVNHTQCCKAGGVSDECLTFCDQASTETLRPFTPSIYTGD
;
A
#
# COMPACT_ATOMS: atom_id res chain seq x y z
N MET A 1 -33.49 -49.87 -1.14
CA MET A 1 -34.46 -49.16 -0.28
C MET A 1 -34.61 -47.73 -0.83
N PRO A 2 -35.67 -47.44 -1.59
CA PRO A 2 -35.94 -46.13 -2.19
C PRO A 2 -36.65 -45.20 -1.19
N CYS A 3 -36.33 -43.90 -1.21
CA CYS A 3 -37.01 -42.89 -0.39
C CYS A 3 -38.27 -42.39 -1.11
N TYR A 4 -39.45 -42.82 -0.65
CA TYR A 4 -40.74 -42.21 -0.96
C TYR A 4 -41.14 -41.27 0.17
N GLY A 5 -41.66 -40.09 -0.16
CA GLY A 5 -42.45 -39.28 0.77
C GLY A 5 -41.93 -37.87 0.98
N ARG A 6 -42.79 -36.91 0.60
CA ARG A 6 -42.61 -35.46 0.74
C ARG A 6 -42.65 -35.06 2.22
N ALA A 7 -41.65 -34.25 2.62
CA ALA A 7 -41.67 -33.16 3.62
C ALA A 7 -40.40 -33.16 4.48
N CYS A 8 -39.41 -32.35 4.09
CA CYS A 8 -38.28 -32.03 4.96
C CYS A 8 -38.65 -30.83 5.84
N THR A 9 -39.17 -31.04 7.04
CA THR A 9 -39.29 -29.97 8.03
C THR A 9 -37.98 -29.83 8.80
N ALA A 10 -37.02 -29.09 8.25
CA ALA A 10 -35.82 -28.70 8.99
C ALA A 10 -36.15 -27.55 9.95
N ARG A 11 -36.23 -27.83 11.25
CA ARG A 11 -36.22 -26.78 12.28
C ARG A 11 -34.78 -26.30 12.47
N ALA A 12 -34.45 -25.14 11.91
CA ALA A 12 -33.20 -24.46 12.24
C ALA A 12 -33.30 -23.89 13.67
N ARG A 13 -32.35 -24.24 14.55
CA ARG A 13 -32.11 -23.50 15.80
C ARG A 13 -31.07 -22.42 15.49
N ALA A 14 -31.45 -21.15 15.62
CA ALA A 14 -30.50 -20.04 15.59
C ALA A 14 -29.59 -20.13 16.82
N ALA A 15 -28.27 -20.23 16.63
CA ALA A 15 -27.30 -20.07 17.71
C ALA A 15 -26.80 -18.62 17.68
N LYS A 16 -27.39 -17.78 18.54
CA LYS A 16 -26.91 -16.43 18.83
C LYS A 16 -26.41 -16.41 20.25
N THR A 17 -25.12 -16.65 20.47
CA THR A 17 -24.41 -16.21 21.68
C THR A 17 -22.91 -16.16 21.37
N TYR A 18 -22.44 -14.96 21.07
CA TYR A 18 -21.06 -14.58 21.24
C TYR A 18 -20.84 -14.31 22.74
N ILE A 19 -19.84 -14.97 23.32
CA ILE A 19 -19.31 -14.63 24.64
C ILE A 19 -17.84 -14.29 24.40
N GLU A 20 -17.52 -13.00 24.48
CA GLU A 20 -16.16 -12.54 24.71
C GLU A 20 -15.92 -12.45 26.21
N GLU A 21 -15.02 -13.30 26.73
CA GLU A 21 -14.41 -13.09 28.04
C GLU A 21 -12.91 -12.85 27.84
N LYS A 22 -12.50 -11.61 28.10
CA LYS A 22 -11.10 -11.20 28.19
C LYS A 22 -10.48 -11.81 29.44
N THR A 23 -9.24 -12.31 29.37
CA THR A 23 -8.06 -11.62 29.93
C THR A 23 -6.78 -12.48 29.94
N ASN A 24 -5.73 -11.86 29.38
CA ASN A 24 -4.35 -11.82 29.91
C ASN A 24 -3.53 -13.11 29.92
N SER A 25 -3.02 -13.51 28.74
CA SER A 25 -1.64 -14.01 28.55
C SER A 25 -1.34 -14.24 27.06
N ALA A 26 -1.25 -13.17 26.28
CA ALA A 26 -0.72 -13.25 24.92
C ALA A 26 -0.04 -11.93 24.55
N SER A 27 1.29 -11.92 24.70
CA SER A 27 2.27 -11.20 23.90
C SER A 27 1.89 -9.77 23.47
N ASN A 28 2.51 -8.75 24.08
CA ASN A 28 2.49 -7.35 23.60
C ASN A 28 2.79 -7.23 22.09
N THR A 29 3.49 -8.21 21.51
CA THR A 29 3.83 -8.30 20.09
C THR A 29 2.65 -8.68 19.18
N GLU A 30 1.64 -9.39 19.69
CA GLU A 30 0.50 -9.87 18.90
C GLU A 30 -0.64 -8.84 18.81
N ILE A 31 -0.83 -8.06 19.88
CA ILE A 31 -1.76 -6.92 19.89
C ILE A 31 -1.27 -5.84 18.93
N SER A 32 0.02 -5.50 18.96
CA SER A 32 0.62 -4.56 18.01
C SER A 32 0.52 -5.05 16.56
N ARG A 33 0.69 -6.36 16.32
CA ARG A 33 0.55 -6.94 14.99
C ARG A 33 -0.90 -6.93 14.50
N LYS A 34 -1.87 -7.20 15.38
CA LYS A 34 -3.30 -7.07 15.05
C LYS A 34 -3.73 -5.62 14.84
N LEU A 35 -3.19 -4.67 15.59
CA LEU A 35 -3.48 -3.25 15.41
C LEU A 35 -2.91 -2.71 14.09
N ALA A 36 -1.71 -3.16 13.70
CA ALA A 36 -1.13 -2.89 12.38
C ALA A 36 -1.91 -3.54 11.22
N VAL A 37 -2.75 -4.55 11.50
CA VAL A 37 -3.67 -5.17 10.53
C VAL A 37 -5.01 -4.43 10.46
N LEU A 38 -5.34 -3.59 11.45
CA LEU A 38 -6.56 -2.78 11.47
C LEU A 38 -6.38 -1.38 10.86
N GLN A 39 -5.13 -0.95 10.65
CA GLN A 39 -4.87 0.34 10.00
C GLN A 39 -5.10 0.21 8.49
N ASP A 40 -5.88 1.15 7.96
CA ASP A 40 -6.21 1.17 6.55
C ASP A 40 -4.95 1.44 5.69
N PRO A 41 -4.73 0.71 4.59
CA PRO A 41 -3.53 0.88 3.77
C PRO A 41 -3.43 2.30 3.18
N ASN A 42 -4.54 2.98 2.88
CA ASN A 42 -4.52 4.38 2.45
C ASN A 42 -4.20 5.31 3.61
N GLU A 43 -4.63 5.01 4.84
CA GLU A 43 -4.24 5.78 6.03
C GLU A 43 -2.71 5.78 6.22
N HIS A 44 -2.08 4.61 6.09
CA HIS A 44 -0.61 4.51 6.13
C HIS A 44 0.07 5.30 5.02
N PHE A 45 -0.43 5.21 3.80
CA PHE A 45 0.11 5.95 2.65
C PHE A 45 -0.01 7.46 2.89
N LEU A 46 -1.19 7.95 3.26
CA LEU A 46 -1.43 9.36 3.54
C LEU A 46 -0.56 9.89 4.68
N ASN A 47 -0.41 9.12 5.76
CA ASN A 47 0.47 9.47 6.88
C ASN A 47 1.93 9.58 6.43
N CYS A 48 2.42 8.65 5.60
CA CYS A 48 3.77 8.72 5.04
C CYS A 48 3.97 9.97 4.18
N CYS A 49 2.99 10.32 3.33
CA CYS A 49 3.04 11.56 2.55
C CYS A 49 3.13 12.81 3.43
N GLY A 50 2.43 12.83 4.56
CA GLY A 50 2.52 13.91 5.55
C GLY A 50 3.92 14.02 6.17
N LEU A 51 4.54 12.88 6.50
CA LEU A 51 5.90 12.83 7.06
C LEU A 51 6.97 13.29 6.07
N LEU A 52 6.79 13.04 4.76
CA LEU A 52 7.69 13.47 3.70
C LEU A 52 7.33 14.83 3.10
N GLU A 53 6.45 15.59 3.79
CA GLU A 53 6.02 16.94 3.42
C GLU A 53 5.57 17.05 1.95
N VAL A 54 4.86 16.02 1.47
CA VAL A 54 4.28 16.03 0.12
C VAL A 54 3.31 17.22 0.01
N PRO A 55 3.44 18.07 -1.04
CA PRO A 55 2.60 19.25 -1.18
C PRO A 55 1.11 18.92 -1.20
N VAL A 56 0.27 19.81 -0.65
CA VAL A 56 -1.18 19.59 -0.51
C VAL A 56 -1.87 19.22 -1.83
N GLN A 57 -1.41 19.83 -2.93
CA GLN A 57 -1.92 19.58 -4.29
C GLN A 57 -1.63 18.17 -4.83
N CYS A 58 -0.75 17.42 -4.16
CA CYS A 58 -0.41 16.04 -4.49
C CYS A 58 -1.12 15.02 -3.58
N LEU A 59 -1.78 15.43 -2.49
CA LEU A 59 -2.34 14.51 -1.49
C LEU A 59 -3.45 13.62 -2.05
N ALA A 60 -4.10 14.02 -3.14
CA ALA A 60 -5.04 13.15 -3.86
C ALA A 60 -4.36 11.87 -4.38
N MET A 61 -3.05 11.93 -4.66
CA MET A 61 -2.25 10.78 -5.07
C MET A 61 -1.73 9.94 -3.90
N CYS A 62 -1.98 10.31 -2.64
CA CYS A 62 -1.50 9.57 -1.47
C CYS A 62 -2.50 8.47 -1.04
N THR A 63 -3.06 7.77 -2.02
CA THR A 63 -4.00 6.65 -1.88
C THR A 63 -3.76 5.66 -3.02
N PHE A 64 -4.11 4.40 -2.85
CA PHE A 64 -3.96 3.38 -3.89
C PHE A 64 -4.90 3.60 -5.09
N ASP A 65 -6.04 4.28 -4.90
CA ASP A 65 -6.94 4.68 -5.98
C ASP A 65 -6.40 5.90 -6.76
N GLY A 66 -5.87 6.87 -6.03
CA GLY A 66 -5.34 8.12 -6.59
C GLY A 66 -3.96 7.98 -7.22
N TYR A 67 -3.15 7.00 -6.80
CA TYR A 67 -1.83 6.71 -7.36
C TYR A 67 -1.90 5.67 -8.48
N ASN A 68 -2.22 6.14 -9.69
CA ASN A 68 -2.36 5.29 -10.87
C ASN A 68 -1.60 5.85 -12.09
N SER A 69 -1.53 5.07 -13.17
CA SER A 69 -0.78 5.44 -14.38
C SER A 69 -1.17 6.81 -14.94
N SER A 70 -2.46 7.17 -14.92
CA SER A 70 -2.92 8.47 -15.42
C SER A 70 -2.39 9.61 -14.57
N SER A 71 -2.51 9.52 -13.24
CA SER A 71 -2.01 10.56 -12.33
C SER A 71 -0.48 10.74 -12.44
N VAL A 72 0.26 9.64 -12.56
CA VAL A 72 1.72 9.65 -12.71
C VAL A 72 2.12 10.30 -14.04
N HIS A 73 1.46 9.92 -15.13
CA HIS A 73 1.69 10.55 -16.44
C HIS A 73 1.34 12.04 -16.44
N SER A 74 0.28 12.46 -15.74
CA SER A 74 -0.06 13.88 -15.63
C SER A 74 1.02 14.69 -14.90
N VAL A 75 1.62 14.14 -13.85
CA VAL A 75 2.76 14.76 -13.15
C VAL A 75 3.98 14.83 -14.05
N LEU A 76 4.39 13.71 -14.65
CA LEU A 76 5.56 13.63 -15.52
C LEU A 76 5.42 14.49 -16.79
N GLY A 77 4.22 14.57 -17.35
CA GLY A 77 3.87 15.45 -18.46
C GLY A 77 3.65 16.91 -18.06
N MET A 78 3.87 17.26 -16.78
CA MET A 78 3.73 18.62 -16.25
C MET A 78 2.34 19.24 -16.48
N THR A 79 1.31 18.39 -16.61
CA THR A 79 -0.10 18.80 -16.79
C THR A 79 -0.86 18.85 -15.47
N SER A 80 -0.29 18.27 -14.41
CA SER A 80 -0.84 18.34 -13.05
C SER A 80 -0.28 19.52 -12.27
N THR A 81 -1.01 19.98 -11.26
CA THR A 81 -0.53 20.98 -10.28
C THR A 81 0.52 20.42 -9.32
N CYS A 82 0.64 19.09 -9.22
CA CYS A 82 1.61 18.43 -8.36
C CYS A 82 3.02 18.49 -8.99
N PRO A 83 4.02 19.06 -8.30
CA PRO A 83 5.37 19.15 -8.84
C PRO A 83 6.01 17.78 -9.01
N VAL A 84 6.78 17.59 -10.08
CA VAL A 84 7.50 16.34 -10.38
C VAL A 84 8.45 15.90 -9.26
N THR A 85 8.94 16.83 -8.45
CA THR A 85 9.82 16.57 -7.31
C THR A 85 9.13 15.85 -6.15
N ALA A 86 7.80 15.88 -6.07
CA ALA A 86 7.03 15.17 -5.04
C ALA A 86 6.79 13.69 -5.39
N LEU A 87 6.84 13.35 -6.69
CA LEU A 87 6.54 12.01 -7.19
C LEU A 87 7.39 10.89 -6.55
N PRO A 88 8.70 11.09 -6.30
CA PRO A 88 9.53 10.10 -5.61
C PRO A 88 9.08 9.81 -4.17
N HIS A 89 8.68 10.84 -3.41
CA HIS A 89 8.16 10.66 -2.05
C HIS A 89 6.84 9.88 -2.05
N ILE A 90 5.93 10.22 -2.98
CA ILE A 90 4.65 9.52 -3.14
C ILE A 90 4.90 8.05 -3.52
N HIS A 91 5.82 7.80 -4.44
CA HIS A 91 6.17 6.45 -4.88
C HIS A 91 6.80 5.61 -3.75
N PHE A 92 7.71 6.20 -2.98
CA PHE A 92 8.30 5.58 -1.78
C PHE A 92 7.22 5.18 -0.76
N CYS A 93 6.28 6.08 -0.49
CA CYS A 93 5.18 5.82 0.43
C CYS A 93 4.24 4.72 -0.06
N ALA A 94 3.91 4.70 -1.36
CA ALA A 94 3.12 3.62 -1.97
C ALA A 94 3.80 2.25 -1.83
N ALA A 95 5.13 2.21 -1.96
CA ALA A 95 5.93 1.00 -1.87
C ALA A 95 6.32 0.59 -0.44
N ARG A 96 5.95 1.38 0.59
CA ARG A 96 6.20 1.11 2.02
C ARG A 96 7.69 0.88 2.38
N GLY A 97 8.62 1.38 1.57
CA GLY A 97 10.06 1.26 1.83
C GLY A 97 10.60 -0.19 1.82
N VAL A 98 9.96 -1.10 1.07
CA VAL A 98 10.37 -2.52 0.97
C VAL A 98 10.92 -2.81 -0.43
N ASN A 99 11.89 -3.72 -0.53
CA ASN A 99 12.42 -4.17 -1.81
C ASN A 99 11.43 -5.13 -2.48
N HIS A 100 10.83 -4.69 -3.59
CA HIS A 100 9.89 -5.46 -4.40
C HIS A 100 10.53 -6.04 -5.67
N THR A 101 11.86 -5.98 -5.82
CA THR A 101 12.56 -6.33 -7.06
C THR A 101 12.24 -7.74 -7.55
N GLN A 102 12.16 -8.73 -6.65
CA GLN A 102 11.80 -10.10 -7.03
C GLN A 102 10.36 -10.18 -7.57
N CYS A 103 9.42 -9.50 -6.91
CA CYS A 103 8.02 -9.45 -7.34
C CYS A 103 7.88 -8.72 -8.69
N CYS A 104 8.60 -7.62 -8.89
CA CYS A 104 8.62 -6.87 -10.13
C CYS A 104 9.16 -7.70 -11.30
N LYS A 105 10.29 -8.40 -11.10
CA LYS A 105 10.84 -9.33 -12.10
C LYS A 105 9.83 -10.41 -12.49
N ALA A 106 9.17 -11.01 -11.50
CA ALA A 106 8.13 -12.01 -11.73
C ALA A 106 6.91 -11.42 -12.46
N GLY A 107 6.61 -10.14 -12.24
CA GLY A 107 5.57 -9.37 -12.93
C GLY A 107 5.95 -8.89 -14.34
N GLY A 108 7.16 -9.17 -14.82
CA GLY A 108 7.62 -8.78 -16.15
C GLY A 108 8.06 -7.33 -16.27
N VAL A 109 8.36 -6.66 -15.15
CA VAL A 109 8.99 -5.33 -15.17
C VAL A 109 10.41 -5.48 -15.73
N SER A 110 10.75 -4.66 -16.73
CA SER A 110 12.07 -4.69 -17.37
C SER A 110 13.17 -4.27 -16.39
N ASP A 111 14.39 -4.77 -16.62
CA ASP A 111 15.53 -4.59 -15.71
C ASP A 111 15.86 -3.10 -15.49
N GLU A 112 15.72 -2.24 -16.50
CA GLU A 112 15.94 -0.79 -16.38
C GLU A 112 14.96 -0.09 -15.42
N CYS A 113 13.79 -0.68 -15.18
CA CYS A 113 12.76 -0.14 -14.30
C CYS A 113 12.86 -0.67 -12.86
N LEU A 114 13.69 -1.69 -12.61
CA LEU A 114 13.78 -2.33 -11.29
C LEU A 114 14.38 -1.44 -10.21
N THR A 115 15.10 -0.38 -10.60
CA THR A 115 15.55 0.67 -9.67
C THR A 115 14.37 1.30 -8.91
N PHE A 116 13.18 1.35 -9.51
CA PHE A 116 11.95 1.83 -8.86
C PHE A 116 11.26 0.77 -7.99
N CYS A 117 11.65 -0.50 -8.12
CA CYS A 117 11.12 -1.58 -7.29
C CYS A 117 11.90 -1.78 -5.99
N ASP A 118 13.17 -1.36 -5.96
CA ASP A 118 13.98 -1.40 -4.75
C ASP A 118 13.83 -0.11 -3.95
N GLN A 119 12.90 -0.11 -3.00
CA GLN A 119 12.66 1.03 -2.12
C GLN A 119 13.20 0.83 -0.70
N ALA A 120 14.03 -0.21 -0.49
CA ALA A 120 14.72 -0.43 0.78
C ALA A 120 16.03 0.35 0.89
N SER A 121 16.61 0.74 -0.26
CA SER A 121 17.88 1.47 -0.36
C SER A 121 17.73 3.00 -0.25
N THR A 122 16.49 3.50 -0.19
CA THR A 122 16.16 4.91 0.03
C THR A 122 16.21 5.31 1.52
N GLU A 123 17.22 4.88 2.25
CA GLU A 123 17.73 5.66 3.40
C GLU A 123 18.43 6.94 2.91
N THR A 124 18.63 7.03 1.60
CA THR A 124 19.21 8.18 0.92
C THR A 124 18.13 8.91 0.15
N LEU A 125 17.32 9.73 0.85
CA LEU A 125 16.91 11.04 0.32
C LEU A 125 18.17 11.90 0.11
N ARG A 126 19.11 11.43 -0.73
CA ARG A 126 19.94 12.39 -1.46
C ARG A 126 18.92 13.17 -2.26
N PRO A 127 18.94 14.51 -2.16
CA PRO A 127 18.14 15.31 -3.06
C PRO A 127 18.39 14.77 -4.46
N PHE A 128 17.33 14.69 -5.27
CA PHE A 128 17.44 14.55 -6.71
C PHE A 128 18.31 15.71 -7.22
N THR A 129 19.63 15.61 -7.05
CA THR A 129 20.56 16.34 -7.86
C THR A 129 20.39 15.71 -9.22
N PRO A 130 19.85 16.42 -10.22
CA PRO A 130 19.93 15.92 -11.57
C PRO A 130 21.41 15.65 -11.80
N SER A 131 21.75 14.44 -12.26
CA SER A 131 23.11 14.16 -12.68
C SER A 131 23.44 15.19 -13.74
N ILE A 132 24.20 16.21 -13.36
CA ILE A 132 24.78 17.15 -14.31
C ILE A 132 25.57 16.27 -15.28
N TYR A 133 25.19 16.38 -16.54
CA TYR A 133 25.94 15.94 -17.70
C TYR A 133 27.43 16.23 -17.47
N THR A 134 28.22 15.22 -17.14
CA THR A 134 29.66 15.26 -17.41
C THR A 134 29.83 14.66 -18.79
N GLY A 135 29.84 15.54 -19.78
CA GLY A 135 30.32 15.21 -21.12
C GLY A 135 31.81 14.92 -21.06
N ASP A 136 32.20 13.86 -21.77
CA ASP A 136 33.55 13.67 -22.30
C ASP A 136 33.76 14.65 -23.47
#